data_AF-A0A349DL54-F1
#
_entry.id   AF-A0A349DL54-F1
#
_cell.length_a   1.000
_cell.length_b   1.000
_cell.length_c   1.000
_cell.angle_alpha   90.00
_cell.angle_beta   90.00
_cell.angle_gamma   90.00
#
_symmetry.space_group_name_H-M   'P 1'
#
loop_
_entity.id
_entity.type
_entity.pdbx_description
1 polymer ?
#
loop_
_entity_poly.entity_id
_entity_poly.type
_entity_poly.pdbx_seq_one_letter_code
_entity_poly.pdbx_strand_id
1 'polypeptide(L)'
;MKKKHINHYLLTNSSEVDQMIVNIRSLLANNDPDKVILGLNLLQNGGVPSRLVTYLFVLARLHPEYQIRETAQILYYNWASEDLKKFIAKYYNKMAEWTSDETNVSHCLERIYLHNDIDAIDLGQLWVRFRGKGNLFRLKNKIESTYEVLQSLYNPTTKTLVLSDLQLTRLPEEILLFDVEQLYIDGNLFKKLPKFFYQFKNLKYINYYWTPLKKSTLLKIQKNYPQVVMKAYPITENFEETYALGVV
;
A
#
# COMPACT_ATOMS: atom_id res chain seq x y z
N MET A 1 39.55 -22.37 11.28
CA MET A 1 38.16 -22.17 11.77
C MET A 1 37.24 -23.12 11.02
N LYS A 2 36.54 -24.02 11.73
CA LYS A 2 35.64 -25.02 11.13
C LYS A 2 34.52 -24.28 10.38
N LYS A 3 34.35 -24.53 9.08
CA LYS A 3 33.14 -24.15 8.34
C LYS A 3 31.96 -24.81 9.08
N LYS A 4 31.15 -24.03 9.80
CA LYS A 4 29.85 -24.50 10.28
C LYS A 4 29.13 -25.03 9.05
N HIS A 5 28.74 -26.30 9.04
CA HIS A 5 27.77 -26.80 8.08
C HIS A 5 26.50 -25.98 8.30
N ILE A 6 26.26 -24.97 7.46
CA ILE A 6 25.02 -24.21 7.47
C ILE A 6 23.98 -25.18 6.90
N ASN A 7 23.17 -25.76 7.79
CA ASN A 7 22.09 -26.64 7.39
C ASN A 7 20.95 -25.76 6.87
N HIS A 8 20.79 -25.68 5.55
CA HIS A 8 19.72 -24.91 4.92
C HIS A 8 18.38 -25.64 4.98
N TYR A 9 17.90 -25.92 6.20
CA TYR A 9 16.70 -26.73 6.43
C TYR A 9 15.43 -26.10 5.82
N LEU A 10 15.39 -24.77 5.64
CA LEU A 10 14.26 -24.05 5.04
C LEU A 10 14.16 -24.24 3.53
N LEU A 11 15.17 -24.82 2.87
CA LEU A 11 15.16 -25.06 1.42
C LEU A 11 14.60 -26.43 1.04
N THR A 12 14.18 -27.23 2.02
CA THR A 12 13.60 -28.55 1.77
C THR A 12 12.10 -28.44 1.48
N ASN A 13 11.59 -29.31 0.62
CA ASN A 13 10.16 -29.35 0.30
C ASN A 13 9.45 -30.29 1.28
N SER A 14 8.80 -29.71 2.29
CA SER A 14 7.98 -30.44 3.27
C SER A 14 6.87 -29.55 3.84
N SER A 15 5.78 -30.17 4.31
CA SER A 15 4.67 -29.47 4.97
C SER A 15 5.12 -28.73 6.23
N GLU A 16 6.10 -29.27 6.94
CA GLU A 16 6.70 -28.67 8.12
C GLU A 16 7.40 -27.37 7.76
N VAL A 17 8.20 -27.37 6.68
CA VAL A 17 8.88 -26.18 6.19
C VAL A 17 7.91 -25.13 5.67
N ASP A 18 6.80 -25.54 5.04
CA ASP A 18 5.72 -24.62 4.68
C ASP A 18 5.15 -23.89 5.90
N GLN A 19 4.88 -24.63 6.98
CA GLN A 19 4.40 -24.02 8.21
C GLN A 19 5.46 -23.11 8.86
N MET A 20 6.73 -23.52 8.84
CA MET A 20 7.83 -22.68 9.33
C MET A 20 7.91 -21.37 8.56
N ILE A 21 7.70 -21.40 7.25
CA ILE A 21 7.78 -20.19 6.43
C ILE A 21 6.59 -19.27 6.66
N VAL A 22 5.38 -19.80 6.87
CA VAL A 22 4.23 -18.99 7.32
C VAL A 22 4.54 -18.30 8.65
N ASN A 23 5.17 -19.00 9.59
CA ASN A 23 5.56 -18.43 10.87
C ASN A 23 6.64 -17.35 10.70
N ILE A 24 7.64 -17.58 9.84
CA ILE A 24 8.70 -16.60 9.54
C ILE A 24 8.11 -15.35 8.86
N ARG A 25 7.15 -15.49 7.93
CA ARG A 25 6.44 -14.35 7.32
C ARG A 25 5.82 -13.47 8.41
N SER A 26 5.14 -14.09 9.38
CA SER A 26 4.50 -13.39 10.50
C SER A 26 5.50 -12.66 11.40
N LEU A 27 6.71 -13.22 11.57
CA LEU A 27 7.81 -12.59 12.31
C LEU A 27 8.40 -11.39 11.54
N LEU A 28 8.70 -11.57 10.25
CA LEU A 28 9.31 -10.54 9.40
C LEU A 28 8.37 -9.37 9.12
N ALA A 29 7.07 -9.63 9.04
CA ALA A 29 6.06 -8.59 8.91
C ALA A 29 5.75 -7.88 10.23
N ASN A 30 6.38 -8.17 11.37
CA ASN A 30 5.96 -7.61 12.65
C ASN A 30 6.36 -6.13 12.84
N ASN A 31 5.67 -5.39 13.72
CA ASN A 31 6.07 -4.03 14.12
C ASN A 31 7.10 -4.06 15.26
N ASP A 32 7.18 -5.17 15.97
CA ASP A 32 8.10 -5.43 17.06
C ASP A 32 9.49 -5.82 16.50
N PRO A 33 10.53 -4.98 16.68
CA PRO A 33 11.85 -5.23 16.10
C PRO A 33 12.46 -6.56 16.53
N ASP A 34 12.23 -7.02 17.75
CA ASP A 34 12.80 -8.26 18.27
C ASP A 34 12.26 -9.49 17.52
N LYS A 35 10.97 -9.44 17.14
CA LYS A 35 10.36 -10.49 16.31
C LYS A 35 10.92 -10.50 14.89
N VAL A 36 11.15 -9.31 14.32
CA VAL A 36 11.76 -9.19 12.99
C VAL A 36 13.20 -9.72 13.02
N ILE A 37 13.99 -9.37 14.04
CA ILE A 37 15.35 -9.88 14.25
C ILE A 37 15.36 -11.40 14.39
N LEU A 38 14.42 -11.97 15.16
CA LEU A 38 14.26 -13.42 15.27
C LEU A 38 14.00 -14.05 13.89
N GLY A 39 13.09 -13.49 13.10
CA GLY A 39 12.83 -13.96 11.74
C GLY A 39 14.07 -13.94 10.85
N LEU A 40 14.85 -12.85 10.88
CA LEU A 40 16.09 -12.73 10.11
C LEU A 40 17.16 -13.73 10.57
N ASN A 41 17.28 -13.98 11.88
CA ASN A 41 18.20 -14.97 12.43
C ASN A 41 17.83 -16.40 11.99
N LEU A 42 16.54 -16.72 11.92
CA LEU A 42 16.06 -18.01 11.41
C LEU A 42 16.45 -18.18 9.92
N LEU A 43 16.29 -17.13 9.12
CA LEU A 43 16.72 -17.13 7.71
C LEU A 43 18.23 -17.27 7.55
N GLN A 44 19.02 -16.56 8.35
CA GLN A 44 20.47 -16.61 8.29
C GLN A 44 21.02 -18.02 8.55
N ASN A 45 20.38 -18.78 9.45
CA ASN A 45 20.82 -20.12 9.80
C ASN A 45 20.15 -21.21 8.94
N GLY A 46 18.93 -21.00 8.50
CA GLY A 46 18.11 -21.99 7.78
C GLY A 46 18.09 -21.86 6.25
N GLY A 47 18.66 -20.79 5.70
CA GLY A 47 18.57 -20.45 4.29
C GLY A 47 17.34 -19.60 3.95
N VAL A 48 17.34 -18.96 2.78
CA VAL A 48 16.24 -18.08 2.35
C VAL A 48 15.48 -18.73 1.20
N PRO A 49 14.26 -19.23 1.45
CA PRO A 49 13.31 -19.61 0.40
C PRO A 49 13.01 -18.42 -0.53
N SER A 50 12.85 -18.68 -1.83
CA SER A 50 12.54 -17.63 -2.82
C SER A 50 11.31 -16.78 -2.43
N ARG A 51 10.27 -17.43 -1.88
CA ARG A 51 9.05 -16.77 -1.37
C ARG A 51 9.25 -15.79 -0.20
N LEU A 52 10.46 -15.69 0.36
CA LEU A 52 10.80 -14.74 1.41
C LEU A 52 11.74 -13.62 0.94
N VAL A 53 12.14 -13.62 -0.33
CA VAL A 53 12.99 -12.55 -0.90
C VAL A 53 12.27 -11.21 -0.87
N THR A 54 10.95 -11.16 -1.11
CA THR A 54 10.16 -9.93 -0.96
C THR A 54 10.35 -9.28 0.42
N TYR A 55 10.32 -10.07 1.50
CA TYR A 55 10.47 -9.54 2.86
C TYR A 55 11.84 -8.90 3.08
N LEU A 56 12.91 -9.59 2.65
CA LEU A 56 14.27 -9.05 2.72
C LEU A 56 14.40 -7.77 1.90
N PHE A 57 13.82 -7.76 0.70
CA PHE A 57 13.78 -6.59 -0.17
C PHE A 57 13.11 -5.38 0.50
N VAL A 58 11.95 -5.58 1.14
CA VAL A 58 11.22 -4.49 1.83
C VAL A 58 11.97 -4.03 3.07
N LEU A 59 12.33 -4.97 3.94
CA LEU A 59 12.95 -4.69 5.23
C LEU A 59 14.28 -3.95 5.08
N ALA A 60 15.09 -4.34 4.10
CA ALA A 60 16.36 -3.67 3.80
C ALA A 60 16.22 -2.17 3.49
N ARG A 61 15.02 -1.73 3.07
CA ARG A 61 14.76 -0.37 2.57
C ARG A 61 13.88 0.46 3.48
N LEU A 62 12.88 -0.16 4.08
CA LEU A 62 11.78 0.56 4.73
C LEU A 62 11.70 0.35 6.24
N HIS A 63 12.37 -0.67 6.78
CA HIS A 63 12.31 -0.91 8.23
C HIS A 63 12.92 0.29 8.99
N PRO A 64 12.31 0.78 10.09
CA PRO A 64 12.81 1.94 10.84
C PRO A 64 14.18 1.70 11.49
N GLU A 65 14.44 0.49 11.99
CA GLU A 65 15.70 0.12 12.63
C GLU A 65 16.82 -0.16 11.63
N TYR A 66 17.97 0.50 11.81
CA TYR A 66 19.14 0.35 10.93
C TYR A 66 19.69 -1.08 10.90
N GLN A 67 19.82 -1.73 12.07
CA GLN A 67 20.38 -3.07 12.17
C GLN A 67 19.56 -4.11 11.39
N ILE A 68 18.23 -3.96 11.40
CA ILE A 68 17.32 -4.80 10.61
C ILE A 68 17.52 -4.54 9.12
N ARG A 69 17.64 -3.27 8.70
CA ARG A 69 17.93 -2.93 7.30
C ARG A 69 19.22 -3.56 6.83
N GLU A 70 20.29 -3.44 7.61
CA GLU A 70 21.61 -4.00 7.30
C GLU A 70 21.56 -5.54 7.19
N THR A 71 20.98 -6.21 8.17
CA THR A 71 20.88 -7.69 8.18
C THR A 71 20.04 -8.19 7.00
N ALA A 72 18.88 -7.56 6.75
CA ALA A 72 18.04 -7.90 5.61
C ALA A 72 18.74 -7.63 4.27
N GLN A 73 19.55 -6.57 4.17
CA GLN A 73 20.30 -6.23 2.97
C GLN A 73 21.38 -7.28 2.66
N ILE A 74 22.08 -7.78 3.67
CA ILE A 74 23.08 -8.86 3.52
C ILE A 74 22.41 -10.13 3.02
N LEU A 75 21.30 -10.55 3.65
CA LEU A 75 20.55 -11.73 3.22
C LEU A 75 19.99 -11.54 1.80
N TYR A 76 19.43 -10.37 1.49
CA TYR A 76 18.95 -10.05 0.15
C TYR A 76 20.05 -10.21 -0.91
N TYR A 77 21.24 -9.65 -0.69
CA TYR A 77 22.33 -9.75 -1.67
C TYR A 77 22.78 -11.19 -1.94
N ASN A 78 22.78 -12.02 -0.89
CA ASN A 78 23.20 -13.41 -0.96
C ASN A 78 22.16 -14.32 -1.64
N TRP A 79 20.87 -13.98 -1.55
CA TRP A 79 19.79 -14.91 -1.91
C TRP A 79 18.87 -14.42 -3.04
N ALA A 80 18.79 -13.12 -3.32
CA ALA A 80 18.01 -12.61 -4.45
C ALA A 80 18.68 -12.93 -5.80
N SER A 81 17.87 -13.05 -6.85
CA SER A 81 18.36 -13.28 -8.21
C SER A 81 19.25 -12.13 -8.70
N GLU A 82 20.17 -12.45 -9.60
CA GLU A 82 21.01 -11.43 -10.25
C GLU A 82 20.20 -10.41 -11.03
N ASP A 83 19.08 -10.83 -11.60
CA ASP A 83 18.18 -9.96 -12.36
C ASP A 83 17.57 -8.87 -11.45
N LEU A 84 16.98 -9.27 -10.32
CA LEU A 84 16.42 -8.32 -9.35
C LEU A 84 17.52 -7.41 -8.77
N LYS A 85 18.70 -7.96 -8.43
CA LYS A 85 19.83 -7.17 -7.92
C LYS A 85 20.30 -6.11 -8.92
N LYS A 86 20.45 -6.47 -10.19
CA LYS A 86 20.83 -5.52 -11.26
C LYS A 86 19.77 -4.46 -11.49
N PHE A 87 18.50 -4.85 -11.49
CA PHE A 87 17.40 -3.89 -11.61
C PHE A 87 17.46 -2.85 -10.50
N ILE A 88 17.55 -3.28 -9.23
CA ILE A 88 17.57 -2.34 -8.11
C ILE A 88 18.83 -1.47 -8.09
N ALA A 89 20.00 -2.02 -8.43
CA ALA A 89 21.24 -1.24 -8.51
C ALA A 89 21.12 -0.05 -9.49
N LYS A 90 20.40 -0.23 -10.62
CA LYS A 90 20.16 0.83 -11.61
C LYS A 90 19.30 1.99 -11.07
N TYR A 91 18.47 1.74 -10.06
CA TYR A 91 17.50 2.69 -9.55
C TYR A 91 17.78 3.17 -8.11
N TYR A 92 18.91 2.76 -7.52
CA TYR A 92 19.27 3.10 -6.14
C TYR A 92 19.17 4.61 -5.84
N ASN A 93 19.67 5.45 -6.75
CA ASN A 93 19.66 6.91 -6.58
C ASN A 93 18.27 7.55 -6.71
N LYS A 94 17.27 6.83 -7.23
CA LYS A 94 15.89 7.31 -7.40
C LYS A 94 14.95 6.84 -6.30
N MET A 95 15.46 6.10 -5.32
CA MET A 95 14.62 5.45 -4.32
C MET A 95 13.89 6.44 -3.40
N ALA A 96 14.45 7.64 -3.19
CA ALA A 96 13.77 8.71 -2.47
C ALA A 96 12.50 9.19 -3.21
N GLU A 97 12.58 9.39 -4.53
CA GLU A 97 11.44 9.76 -5.38
C GLU A 97 10.36 8.67 -5.36
N TRP A 98 10.79 7.39 -5.32
CA TRP A 98 9.89 6.23 -5.37
C TRP A 98 9.06 6.00 -4.11
N THR A 99 9.28 6.79 -3.07
CA THR A 99 8.61 6.64 -1.78
C THR A 99 7.86 7.89 -1.31
N SER A 100 7.66 8.86 -2.21
CA SER A 100 7.10 10.19 -1.88
C SER A 100 5.58 10.22 -1.72
N ASP A 101 4.82 9.48 -2.53
CA ASP A 101 3.35 9.50 -2.60
C ASP A 101 2.83 8.17 -3.21
N GLU A 102 1.52 7.92 -3.12
CA GLU A 102 0.90 6.70 -3.65
C GLU A 102 1.18 6.49 -5.15
N THR A 103 1.26 7.56 -5.94
CA THR A 103 1.51 7.48 -7.39
C THR A 103 2.91 6.96 -7.69
N ASN A 104 3.93 7.59 -7.09
CA ASN A 104 5.31 7.19 -7.30
C ASN A 104 5.62 5.83 -6.68
N VAL A 105 5.03 5.52 -5.52
CA VAL A 105 5.10 4.17 -4.94
C VAL A 105 4.47 3.16 -5.90
N SER A 106 3.27 3.42 -6.44
CA SER A 106 2.63 2.48 -7.38
C SER A 106 3.46 2.24 -8.62
N HIS A 107 3.98 3.29 -9.27
CA HIS A 107 4.86 3.14 -10.42
C HIS A 107 6.15 2.37 -10.12
N CYS A 108 6.70 2.54 -8.91
CA CYS A 108 7.86 1.79 -8.46
C CYS A 108 7.52 0.31 -8.30
N LEU A 109 6.46 0.00 -7.55
CA LEU A 109 6.04 -1.37 -7.27
C LEU A 109 5.65 -2.11 -8.54
N GLU A 110 4.97 -1.44 -9.49
CA GLU A 110 4.60 -1.95 -10.81
C GLU A 110 5.78 -2.50 -11.63
N ARG A 111 6.99 -2.00 -11.35
CA ARG A 111 8.21 -2.43 -12.04
C ARG A 111 8.93 -3.53 -11.27
N ILE A 112 8.81 -3.52 -9.94
CA ILE A 112 9.46 -4.50 -9.06
C ILE A 112 8.75 -5.85 -9.09
N TYR A 113 7.41 -5.87 -9.06
CA TYR A 113 6.67 -7.14 -8.98
C TYR A 113 6.74 -8.00 -10.25
N LEU A 114 7.35 -7.49 -11.32
CA LEU A 114 7.63 -8.25 -12.55
C LEU A 114 8.79 -9.23 -12.41
N HIS A 115 9.58 -9.14 -11.33
CA HIS A 115 10.69 -10.05 -11.07
C HIS A 115 10.20 -11.29 -10.31
N ASN A 116 10.64 -12.49 -10.74
CA ASN A 116 10.18 -13.79 -10.21
C ASN A 116 10.41 -13.99 -8.70
N ASP A 117 11.34 -13.23 -8.10
CA ASP A 117 11.61 -13.29 -6.66
C ASP A 117 10.56 -12.55 -5.82
N ILE A 118 9.71 -11.75 -6.46
CA ILE A 118 8.80 -10.83 -5.80
C ILE A 118 7.37 -11.36 -5.85
N ASP A 119 6.87 -11.72 -4.68
CA ASP A 119 5.44 -11.90 -4.44
C ASP A 119 4.74 -10.54 -4.37
N ALA A 120 3.76 -10.31 -5.25
CA ALA A 120 3.09 -9.02 -5.37
C ALA A 120 2.18 -8.69 -4.17
N ILE A 121 1.57 -9.70 -3.54
CA ILE A 121 0.71 -9.53 -2.37
C ILE A 121 1.59 -9.10 -1.18
N ASP A 122 2.64 -9.87 -0.90
CA ASP A 122 3.62 -9.54 0.15
C ASP A 122 4.22 -8.14 -0.10
N LEU A 123 4.54 -7.80 -1.36
CA LEU A 123 5.10 -6.51 -1.74
C LEU A 123 4.13 -5.37 -1.37
N GLY A 124 2.88 -5.45 -1.82
CA GLY A 124 1.88 -4.41 -1.54
C GLY A 124 1.60 -4.24 -0.05
N GLN A 125 1.38 -5.35 0.67
CA GLN A 125 1.06 -5.33 2.10
C GLN A 125 2.21 -4.79 2.94
N LEU A 126 3.46 -5.20 2.67
CA LEU A 126 4.61 -4.73 3.44
C LEU A 126 4.93 -3.26 3.16
N TRP A 127 4.71 -2.77 1.94
CA TRP A 127 4.84 -1.33 1.63
C TRP A 127 3.84 -0.49 2.41
N VAL A 128 2.58 -0.90 2.43
CA VAL A 128 1.53 -0.25 3.23
C VAL A 128 1.93 -0.27 4.70
N ARG A 129 2.44 -1.39 5.19
CA ARG A 129 2.83 -1.53 6.59
C ARG A 129 3.96 -0.59 7.00
N PHE A 130 5.07 -0.58 6.27
CA PHE A 130 6.26 0.15 6.68
C PHE A 130 6.28 1.61 6.22
N ARG A 131 5.45 1.99 5.24
CA ARG A 131 5.43 3.36 4.68
C ARG A 131 4.06 4.03 4.63
N GLY A 132 2.99 3.30 4.96
CA GLY A 132 1.61 3.82 4.85
C GLY A 132 1.15 4.04 3.41
N LYS A 133 1.87 3.50 2.41
CA LYS A 133 1.62 3.71 0.98
C LYS A 133 1.77 2.41 0.21
N GLY A 134 1.04 2.26 -0.89
CA GLY A 134 1.02 1.05 -1.71
C GLY A 134 -0.40 0.57 -2.00
N ASN A 135 -1.43 1.26 -1.50
CA ASN A 135 -2.81 0.88 -1.75
C ASN A 135 -3.24 1.18 -3.18
N LEU A 136 -2.66 2.21 -3.82
CA LEU A 136 -2.87 2.45 -5.24
C LEU A 136 -2.35 1.27 -6.07
N PHE A 137 -1.14 0.78 -5.77
CA PHE A 137 -0.57 -0.40 -6.41
C PHE A 137 -1.50 -1.62 -6.29
N ARG A 138 -1.95 -1.91 -5.05
CA ARG A 138 -2.81 -3.05 -4.73
C ARG A 138 -4.13 -3.00 -5.50
N LEU A 139 -4.80 -1.84 -5.52
CA LEU A 139 -6.08 -1.64 -6.21
C LEU A 139 -5.93 -1.62 -7.74
N LYS A 140 -5.04 -0.76 -8.25
CA LYS A 140 -4.87 -0.51 -9.69
C LYS A 140 -4.49 -1.78 -10.44
N ASN A 141 -3.62 -2.59 -9.84
CA ASN A 141 -3.11 -3.82 -10.44
C ASN A 141 -3.91 -5.07 -10.02
N LYS A 142 -5.00 -4.90 -9.25
CA LYS A 142 -5.86 -6.00 -8.77
C LYS A 142 -5.06 -7.12 -8.08
N ILE A 143 -4.09 -6.72 -7.27
CA ILE A 143 -3.22 -7.65 -6.53
C ILE A 143 -4.03 -8.44 -5.50
N GLU A 144 -4.95 -7.75 -4.83
CA GLU A 144 -5.92 -8.29 -3.88
C GLU A 144 -7.32 -7.86 -4.31
N SER A 145 -8.35 -8.47 -3.71
CA SER A 145 -9.72 -8.03 -3.94
C SER A 145 -9.93 -6.60 -3.43
N THR A 146 -10.82 -5.85 -4.09
CA THR A 146 -11.20 -4.50 -3.62
C THR A 146 -11.60 -4.53 -2.15
N TYR A 147 -12.36 -5.55 -1.74
CA TYR A 147 -12.78 -5.74 -0.36
C TYR A 147 -11.61 -5.82 0.62
N GLU A 148 -10.59 -6.64 0.35
CA GLU A 148 -9.41 -6.77 1.22
C GLU A 148 -8.62 -5.46 1.34
N VAL A 149 -8.50 -4.71 0.25
CA VAL A 149 -7.83 -3.41 0.31
C VAL A 149 -8.66 -2.42 1.13
N LEU A 150 -9.98 -2.33 0.91
CA LEU A 150 -10.86 -1.48 1.71
C LEU A 150 -10.87 -1.88 3.19
N GLN A 151 -10.83 -3.18 3.50
CA GLN A 151 -10.72 -3.69 4.87
C GLN A 151 -9.46 -3.16 5.55
N SER A 152 -8.32 -3.14 4.85
CA SER A 152 -7.06 -2.60 5.39
C SER A 152 -7.06 -1.08 5.58
N LEU A 153 -7.94 -0.37 4.86
CA LEU A 153 -8.10 1.09 4.92
C LEU A 153 -9.21 1.53 5.91
N TYR A 154 -9.94 0.56 6.46
CA TYR A 154 -11.05 0.80 7.38
C TYR A 154 -10.61 0.65 8.84
N ASN A 155 -10.91 1.68 9.63
CA ASN A 155 -10.79 1.62 11.08
C ASN A 155 -12.17 1.35 11.70
N PRO A 156 -12.43 0.16 12.27
CA PRO A 156 -13.74 -0.18 12.83
C PRO A 156 -14.08 0.60 14.11
N THR A 157 -13.07 1.00 14.89
CA THR A 157 -13.27 1.75 16.14
C THR A 157 -13.78 3.15 15.88
N THR A 158 -13.21 3.83 14.89
CA THR A 158 -13.60 5.20 14.51
C THR A 158 -14.59 5.24 13.35
N LYS A 159 -14.90 4.07 12.77
CA LYS A 159 -15.73 3.92 11.56
C LYS A 159 -15.25 4.80 10.41
N THR A 160 -13.93 4.89 10.26
CA THR A 160 -13.26 5.73 9.26
C THR A 160 -12.78 4.88 8.11
N LEU A 161 -13.09 5.29 6.89
CA LEU A 161 -12.49 4.72 5.68
C LEU A 161 -11.65 5.77 4.95
N VAL A 162 -10.37 5.45 4.72
CA VAL A 162 -9.41 6.35 4.08
C VAL A 162 -9.09 5.89 2.67
N LEU A 163 -9.54 6.63 1.66
CA LEU A 163 -9.28 6.35 0.25
C LEU A 163 -8.44 7.45 -0.40
N SER A 164 -7.66 8.19 0.38
CA SER A 164 -6.91 9.36 -0.08
C SER A 164 -5.78 9.01 -1.06
N ASP A 165 -5.58 9.83 -2.08
CA ASP A 165 -4.49 9.72 -3.08
C ASP A 165 -4.45 8.40 -3.89
N LEU A 166 -5.60 7.75 -4.10
CA LEU A 166 -5.70 6.47 -4.81
C LEU A 166 -6.09 6.59 -6.29
N GLN A 167 -5.98 7.78 -6.87
CA GLN A 167 -6.31 8.09 -8.27
C GLN A 167 -7.71 7.58 -8.72
N LEU A 168 -8.64 7.39 -7.78
CA LEU A 168 -9.93 6.79 -8.06
C LEU A 168 -10.81 7.74 -8.87
N THR A 169 -11.41 7.22 -9.94
CA THR A 169 -12.39 7.97 -10.75
C THR A 169 -13.83 7.64 -10.37
N ARG A 170 -14.05 6.50 -9.71
CA ARG A 170 -15.35 6.02 -9.22
C ARG A 170 -15.15 5.24 -7.92
N LEU A 171 -16.04 5.46 -6.97
CA LEU A 171 -16.05 4.77 -5.68
C LEU A 171 -16.43 3.28 -5.92
N PRO A 172 -15.73 2.31 -5.31
CA PRO A 172 -16.13 0.90 -5.35
C PRO A 172 -17.42 0.67 -4.55
N GLU A 173 -18.24 -0.31 -4.96
CA GLU A 173 -19.54 -0.60 -4.31
C GLU A 173 -19.35 -1.37 -2.99
N GLU A 174 -18.25 -2.13 -2.89
CA GLU A 174 -17.80 -2.84 -1.70
C GLU A 174 -17.64 -1.93 -0.48
N ILE A 175 -17.56 -0.61 -0.68
CA ILE A 175 -17.56 0.37 0.40
C ILE A 175 -18.81 0.27 1.30
N LEU A 176 -19.94 -0.19 0.75
CA LEU A 176 -21.19 -0.34 1.49
C LEU A 176 -21.18 -1.52 2.48
N LEU A 177 -20.16 -2.38 2.40
CA LEU A 177 -19.97 -3.48 3.35
C LEU A 177 -19.42 -2.99 4.70
N PHE A 178 -19.00 -1.73 4.77
CA PHE A 178 -18.44 -1.11 5.97
C PHE A 178 -19.45 -0.12 6.58
N ASP A 179 -19.55 -0.09 7.90
CA ASP A 179 -20.29 0.96 8.60
C ASP A 179 -19.42 2.22 8.65
N VAL A 180 -19.55 3.09 7.63
CA VAL A 180 -18.72 4.28 7.46
C VAL A 180 -19.43 5.51 8.03
N GLU A 181 -18.78 6.16 9.01
CA GLU A 181 -19.18 7.47 9.53
C GLU A 181 -18.28 8.59 9.00
N GLN A 182 -17.00 8.29 8.76
CA GLN A 182 -15.99 9.25 8.31
C GLN A 182 -15.37 8.75 7.00
N LEU A 183 -15.55 9.48 5.90
CA LEU A 183 -15.04 9.10 4.59
C LEU A 183 -14.02 10.10 4.07
N TYR A 184 -12.82 9.63 3.76
CA TYR A 184 -11.76 10.43 3.15
C TYR A 184 -11.58 9.98 1.70
N ILE A 185 -11.85 10.87 0.75
CA ILE A 185 -11.73 10.65 -0.70
C ILE A 185 -10.89 11.74 -1.35
N ASP A 186 -10.09 12.45 -0.56
CA ASP A 186 -9.20 13.51 -1.02
C ASP A 186 -8.10 13.01 -1.97
N GLY A 187 -7.61 13.88 -2.84
CA GLY A 187 -6.55 13.53 -3.81
C GLY A 187 -6.97 12.52 -4.87
N ASN A 188 -8.28 12.39 -5.13
CA ASN A 188 -8.81 11.49 -6.15
C ASN A 188 -9.42 12.26 -7.33
N LEU A 189 -9.84 11.51 -8.35
CA LEU A 189 -10.30 12.07 -9.63
C LEU A 189 -11.83 12.03 -9.78
N PHE A 190 -12.57 11.95 -8.66
CA PHE A 190 -14.02 11.90 -8.68
C PHE A 190 -14.62 13.21 -9.23
N LYS A 191 -15.42 13.09 -10.30
CA LYS A 191 -16.26 14.19 -10.80
C LYS A 191 -17.70 14.10 -10.27
N LYS A 192 -18.17 12.87 -10.05
CA LYS A 192 -19.50 12.53 -9.55
C LYS A 192 -19.37 11.34 -8.60
N LEU A 193 -20.31 11.22 -7.66
CA LEU A 193 -20.44 10.04 -6.82
C LEU A 193 -21.50 9.09 -7.42
N PRO A 194 -21.29 7.76 -7.34
CA PRO A 194 -22.22 6.77 -7.88
C PRO A 194 -23.57 6.79 -7.13
N LYS A 195 -24.63 6.23 -7.74
CA LYS A 195 -25.98 6.24 -7.12
C LYS A 195 -26.01 5.57 -5.75
N PHE A 196 -25.25 4.49 -5.57
CA PHE A 196 -25.19 3.75 -4.30
C PHE A 196 -24.55 4.59 -3.17
N PHE A 197 -23.80 5.65 -3.48
CA PHE A 197 -23.23 6.53 -2.46
C PHE A 197 -24.32 7.08 -1.53
N TYR A 198 -25.52 7.34 -2.07
CA TYR A 198 -26.64 7.87 -1.30
C TYR A 198 -27.36 6.80 -0.44
N GLN A 199 -26.74 5.64 -0.24
CA GLN A 199 -27.24 4.55 0.62
C GLN A 199 -26.48 4.44 1.94
N PHE A 200 -25.41 5.22 2.17
CA PHE A 200 -24.76 5.27 3.49
C PHE A 200 -25.77 5.68 4.56
N LYS A 201 -25.83 4.91 5.65
CA LYS A 201 -26.80 5.12 6.74
C LYS A 201 -26.29 6.11 7.79
N ASN A 202 -24.99 6.05 8.08
CA ASN A 202 -24.39 6.73 9.24
C ASN A 202 -23.32 7.75 8.84
N LEU A 203 -23.22 8.12 7.56
CA LEU A 203 -22.21 9.08 7.12
C LEU A 203 -22.40 10.41 7.87
N LYS A 204 -21.33 10.88 8.51
CA LYS A 204 -21.29 12.14 9.28
C LYS A 204 -20.30 13.12 8.70
N TYR A 205 -19.28 12.64 7.99
CA TYR A 205 -18.21 13.47 7.48
C TYR A 205 -17.68 12.95 6.15
N ILE A 206 -17.40 13.87 5.24
CA ILE A 206 -16.71 13.60 3.99
C ILE A 206 -15.60 14.63 3.74
N ASN A 207 -14.38 14.14 3.58
CA ASN A 207 -13.25 14.91 3.09
C ASN A 207 -13.07 14.65 1.59
N TYR A 208 -13.10 15.72 0.79
CA TYR A 208 -12.84 15.67 -0.65
C TYR A 208 -11.85 16.76 -1.10
N TYR A 209 -10.87 17.13 -0.26
CA TYR A 209 -9.76 18.00 -0.68
C TYR A 209 -9.13 17.49 -1.98
N TRP A 210 -8.79 18.40 -2.88
CA TRP A 210 -8.11 18.06 -4.14
C TRP A 210 -8.86 17.04 -5.00
N THR A 211 -10.19 16.98 -4.86
CA THR A 211 -11.07 16.11 -5.65
C THR A 211 -12.04 16.97 -6.48
N PRO A 212 -12.11 16.81 -7.81
CA PRO A 212 -12.86 17.71 -8.70
C PRO A 212 -14.38 17.41 -8.74
N LEU A 213 -15.03 17.33 -7.58
CA LEU A 213 -16.48 17.08 -7.49
C LEU A 213 -17.28 18.24 -8.09
N LYS A 214 -18.20 17.93 -9.01
CA LYS A 214 -19.11 18.93 -9.59
C LYS A 214 -20.04 19.53 -8.52
N LYS A 215 -20.37 20.82 -8.64
CA LYS A 215 -21.37 21.52 -7.80
C LYS A 215 -22.69 20.74 -7.67
N SER A 216 -23.16 20.12 -8.75
CA SER A 216 -24.37 19.29 -8.73
C SER A 216 -24.25 18.02 -7.87
N THR A 217 -23.04 17.47 -7.72
CA THR A 217 -22.77 16.39 -6.77
C THR A 217 -22.83 16.90 -5.34
N LEU A 218 -22.22 18.06 -5.06
CA LEU A 218 -22.24 18.68 -3.73
C LEU A 218 -23.67 18.98 -3.26
N LEU A 219 -24.50 19.55 -4.13
CA LEU A 219 -25.93 19.79 -3.83
C LEU A 219 -26.69 18.50 -3.54
N LYS A 220 -26.36 17.39 -4.22
CA LYS A 220 -26.97 16.09 -3.92
C LYS A 220 -26.52 15.53 -2.58
N ILE A 221 -25.25 15.73 -2.19
CA ILE A 221 -24.77 15.34 -0.86
C ILE A 221 -25.55 16.13 0.19
N GLN A 222 -25.61 17.46 0.09
CA GLN A 222 -26.36 18.31 1.02
C GLN A 222 -27.84 17.95 1.11
N LYS A 223 -28.48 17.60 -0.01
CA LYS A 223 -29.89 17.19 -0.04
C LYS A 223 -30.13 15.84 0.65
N ASN A 224 -29.28 14.84 0.41
CA ASN A 224 -29.47 13.49 0.95
C ASN A 224 -28.90 13.33 2.36
N TYR A 225 -27.92 14.18 2.72
CA TYR A 225 -27.17 14.14 3.96
C TYR A 225 -27.00 15.55 4.56
N PRO A 226 -28.09 16.22 4.98
CA PRO A 226 -28.04 17.59 5.49
C PRO A 226 -27.16 17.75 6.74
N GLN A 227 -26.95 16.66 7.49
CA GLN A 227 -26.10 16.61 8.68
C GLN A 227 -24.61 16.38 8.39
N VAL A 228 -24.24 15.98 7.17
CA VAL A 228 -22.85 15.60 6.86
C VAL A 228 -21.98 16.85 6.79
N VAL A 229 -20.89 16.82 7.56
CA VAL A 229 -19.81 17.81 7.44
C VAL A 229 -19.01 17.52 6.18
N MET A 230 -19.07 18.45 5.25
CA MET A 230 -18.31 18.43 4.01
C MET A 230 -17.05 19.28 4.16
N LYS A 231 -15.86 18.65 4.14
CA LYS A 231 -14.58 19.36 4.19
C LYS A 231 -13.92 19.39 2.81
N ALA A 232 -13.56 20.59 2.39
CA ALA A 232 -12.89 20.88 1.13
C ALA A 232 -11.90 22.03 1.31
N TYR A 233 -11.09 22.27 0.28
CA TYR A 233 -10.31 23.51 0.22
C TYR A 233 -11.29 24.68 0.24
N PRO A 234 -11.08 25.71 1.09
CA PRO A 234 -11.87 26.92 0.98
C PRO A 234 -11.65 27.44 -0.45
N ILE A 235 -12.72 27.47 -1.24
CA ILE A 235 -12.71 28.20 -2.50
C ILE A 235 -12.76 29.68 -2.09
N THR A 236 -11.63 30.22 -1.61
CA THR A 236 -11.42 31.65 -1.71
C THR A 236 -11.25 31.91 -3.19
N GLU A 237 -12.28 32.49 -3.80
CA GLU A 237 -12.29 33.21 -5.07
C GLU A 237 -10.94 33.18 -5.82
N ASN A 238 -10.82 32.31 -6.84
CA ASN A 238 -9.98 32.46 -8.05
C ASN A 238 -9.94 31.17 -8.87
N PHE A 239 -11.11 30.63 -9.21
CA PHE A 239 -11.26 29.86 -10.45
C PHE A 239 -12.25 30.63 -11.36
N GLU A 240 -11.94 31.90 -11.62
CA GLU A 240 -12.23 32.49 -12.92
C GLU A 240 -10.95 32.36 -13.77
N GLU A 241 -10.65 31.17 -14.25
CA GLU A 241 -10.11 31.09 -15.60
C GLU A 241 -11.32 30.96 -16.52
N THR A 242 -11.79 32.12 -16.98
CA THR A 242 -12.62 32.24 -18.15
C THR A 242 -12.00 31.39 -19.26
N TYR A 243 -12.71 30.35 -19.71
CA TYR A 243 -12.59 29.90 -21.09
C TYR A 243 -13.19 31.01 -21.97
N ALA A 244 -12.44 32.10 -22.13
CA ALA A 244 -12.69 33.10 -23.13
C ALA A 244 -12.20 32.54 -24.47
N LEU A 245 -13.19 32.11 -25.26
CA LEU A 245 -13.36 32.37 -26.69
C LEU A 245 -12.22 31.97 -27.63
N GLY A 246 -12.59 31.16 -28.64
CA GLY A 246 -11.72 30.85 -29.77
C GLY A 246 -11.51 32.02 -30.74
N VAL A 247 -10.90 31.64 -31.86
CA VAL A 247 -10.59 32.39 -33.10
C VAL A 247 -9.27 33.18 -32.96
N VAL A 248 -8.22 32.94 -33.75
CA VAL A 248 -8.07 32.55 -35.18
C VAL A 248 -7.14 31.35 -35.34
#